data_AF-A0A9D5A7E2-F1
#
_entry.id   AF-A0A9D5A7E2-F1
#
_cell.length_a   1.000
_cell.length_b   1.000
_cell.length_c   1.000
_cell.angle_alpha   90.00
_cell.angle_beta   90.00
_cell.angle_gamma   90.00
#
_symmetry.space_group_name_H-M   'P 1'
#
loop_
_entity.id
_entity.type
_entity.pdbx_description
1 polymer ?
#
loop_
_entity_poly.entity_id
_entity_poly.type
_entity_poly.pdbx_seq_one_letter_code
_entity_poly.pdbx_strand_id
1 'polypeptide(L)'
;MLTRLPYCHAISCMKAQQLEIDNFMYDCYKKACYEPPSIKRQRGRPKKKRTRDPSENMRDETQLKRANFGINCSMCHMIGHNKATCKLPAPSQTTQPKPSRYGRSQSGPSQPEPSQPGPS
;
A
#
# COMPACT_ATOMS: atom_id res chain seq x y z
N MET A 1 9.04 14.87 -45.52
CA MET A 1 9.27 13.63 -44.75
C MET A 1 8.16 13.54 -43.70
N LEU A 2 7.09 12.77 -43.95
CA LEU A 2 5.99 12.61 -42.98
C LEU A 2 6.48 11.73 -41.81
N THR A 3 7.07 12.37 -40.79
CA THR A 3 7.59 11.72 -39.59
C THR A 3 6.54 11.60 -38.49
N ARG A 4 5.33 11.14 -38.83
CA ARG A 4 4.23 11.02 -37.85
C ARG A 4 3.53 9.68 -37.99
N LEU A 5 3.16 9.13 -36.83
CA LEU A 5 2.51 7.84 -36.67
C LEU A 5 1.53 7.55 -37.82
N PRO A 6 1.49 6.31 -38.35
CA PRO A 6 0.56 5.95 -39.39
C PRO A 6 -0.84 6.32 -38.92
N TYR A 7 -1.47 7.19 -39.70
CA TYR A 7 -2.84 7.61 -39.47
C TYR A 7 -3.74 6.38 -39.32
N CYS A 8 -4.78 6.46 -38.49
CA CYS A 8 -5.59 5.29 -38.13
C CYS A 8 -6.13 4.52 -39.35
N HIS A 9 -6.43 5.21 -40.45
CA HIS A 9 -6.84 4.57 -41.70
C HIS A 9 -5.74 3.74 -42.36
N ALA A 10 -4.48 4.16 -42.30
CA ALA A 10 -3.36 3.39 -42.84
C ALA A 10 -3.13 2.09 -42.05
N ILE A 11 -3.22 2.15 -40.72
CA ILE A 11 -3.12 0.97 -39.85
C ILE A 11 -4.24 -0.04 -40.16
N SER A 12 -5.48 0.44 -40.31
CA SER A 12 -6.61 -0.42 -40.64
C SER A 12 -6.46 -1.08 -42.02
N CYS A 13 -6.00 -0.34 -43.04
CA CYS A 13 -5.73 -0.90 -44.37
C CYS A 13 -4.62 -1.96 -44.34
N MET A 14 -3.53 -1.70 -43.60
CA MET A 14 -2.44 -2.68 -43.43
C MET A 14 -2.95 -3.98 -42.78
N LYS A 15 -3.79 -3.89 -41.74
CA LYS A 15 -4.42 -5.07 -41.11
C LYS A 15 -5.34 -5.82 -42.06
N ALA A 16 -6.14 -5.11 -42.86
CA ALA A 16 -7.03 -5.73 -43.84
C ALA A 16 -6.26 -6.50 -44.93
N GLN A 17 -5.05 -6.04 -45.24
CA GLN A 17 -4.14 -6.69 -46.18
C GLN A 17 -3.24 -7.76 -45.52
N GLN A 18 -3.46 -8.08 -44.24
CA GLN A 18 -2.65 -9.03 -43.46
C GLN A 18 -1.16 -8.67 -43.45
N LEU A 19 -0.84 -7.38 -43.54
CA LEU A 19 0.52 -6.89 -43.45
C LEU A 19 0.89 -6.69 -41.98
N GLU A 20 2.07 -7.16 -41.62
CA GLU A 20 2.68 -6.96 -40.32
C GLU A 20 3.05 -5.48 -40.14
N ILE A 21 2.22 -4.73 -39.41
CA ILE A 21 2.36 -3.29 -39.17
C ILE A 21 3.70 -2.94 -38.51
N ASP A 22 4.26 -3.85 -37.71
CA ASP A 22 5.53 -3.66 -37.01
C ASP A 22 6.73 -3.46 -37.96
N ASN A 23 6.62 -3.86 -39.24
CA ASN A 23 7.65 -3.59 -40.25
C ASN A 23 7.63 -2.15 -40.78
N PHE A 24 6.50 -1.44 -40.66
CA PHE A 24 6.30 -0.10 -41.20
C PHE A 24 6.34 0.98 -40.11
N MET A 25 6.26 0.57 -38.84
CA MET A 25 6.38 1.46 -37.69
C MET A 25 7.84 1.65 -37.27
N TYR A 26 8.20 2.88 -36.91
CA TYR A 26 9.50 3.18 -36.31
C TYR A 26 9.64 2.48 -34.96
N ASP A 27 10.86 2.10 -34.59
CA ASP A 27 11.13 1.32 -33.37
C ASP A 27 10.54 1.95 -32.11
N CYS A 28 10.55 3.29 -32.02
CA CYS A 28 10.01 4.04 -30.88
C CYS A 28 8.49 3.86 -30.66
N TYR A 29 7.75 3.32 -31.63
CA TYR A 29 6.31 3.04 -31.53
C TYR A 29 6.00 1.55 -31.30
N LYS A 30 7.01 0.67 -31.36
CA LYS A 30 6.84 -0.77 -31.11
C LYS A 30 6.58 -1.02 -29.63
N LYS A 31 5.78 -2.05 -29.35
CA LYS A 31 5.42 -2.43 -27.97
C LYS A 31 6.63 -2.63 -27.05
N ALA A 32 7.69 -3.21 -27.60
CA ALA A 32 8.93 -3.44 -26.89
C ALA A 32 9.58 -2.17 -26.31
N CYS A 33 9.33 -0.98 -26.89
CA CYS A 33 9.93 0.27 -26.41
C CYS A 33 9.24 0.85 -25.16
N TYR A 34 7.95 0.57 -24.93
CA TYR A 34 7.22 1.08 -23.77
C TYR A 34 6.86 0.00 -22.75
N GLU A 35 7.11 -1.28 -23.07
CA GLU A 35 6.94 -2.36 -22.11
C GLU A 35 8.08 -2.33 -21.08
N PRO A 36 7.77 -2.20 -19.78
CA PRO A 36 8.83 -2.20 -18.77
C PRO A 36 9.53 -3.56 -18.75
N PRO A 37 10.86 -3.59 -18.51
CA PRO A 37 11.58 -4.86 -18.43
C PRO A 37 11.04 -5.71 -17.27
N SER A 38 11.08 -7.03 -17.45
CA SER A 38 10.67 -7.97 -16.40
C SER A 38 11.46 -7.71 -15.11
N ILE A 39 10.78 -7.35 -14.03
CA ILE A 39 11.41 -7.08 -12.74
C ILE A 39 11.91 -8.40 -12.14
N LYS A 40 13.23 -8.57 -12.05
CA LYS A 40 13.85 -9.71 -11.36
C LYS A 40 14.35 -9.25 -9.99
N ARG A 41 13.90 -9.90 -8.92
CA ARG A 41 14.46 -9.66 -7.57
C ARG A 41 15.91 -10.14 -7.58
N GLN A 42 16.84 -9.20 -7.49
CA GLN A 42 18.25 -9.55 -7.34
C GLN A 42 18.44 -10.36 -6.05
N ARG A 43 19.37 -11.33 -6.06
CA ARG A 43 19.81 -11.96 -4.82
C ARG A 43 20.33 -10.84 -3.93
N GLY A 44 19.69 -10.65 -2.78
CA GLY A 44 20.10 -9.61 -1.83
C GLY A 44 21.54 -9.84 -1.39
N ARG A 45 22.23 -8.76 -1.00
CA ARG A 45 23.55 -8.87 -0.39
C ARG A 45 23.48 -9.86 0.78
N PRO A 46 24.44 -10.81 0.90
CA PRO A 46 24.48 -11.71 2.05
C PRO A 46 24.41 -10.90 3.35
N LYS A 47 23.37 -11.16 4.14
CA LYS A 47 23.15 -10.42 5.38
C LYS A 47 24.21 -10.87 6.39
N LYS A 48 25.16 -9.99 6.72
CA LYS A 48 26.03 -10.19 7.87
C LYS A 48 25.15 -10.16 9.13
N LYS A 49 25.05 -11.29 9.83
CA LYS A 49 24.46 -11.32 11.17
C LYS A 49 25.40 -10.58 12.10
N ARG A 50 24.85 -9.76 12.99
CA ARG A 50 25.62 -9.16 14.08
C ARG A 50 26.08 -10.28 15.00
N THR A 51 27.37 -10.35 15.30
CA THR A 51 27.87 -11.21 16.39
C THR A 51 27.41 -10.60 17.71
N ARG A 52 26.82 -11.41 18.57
CA ARG A 52 26.35 -10.96 19.89
C ARG A 52 27.55 -10.86 20.84
N ASP A 53 27.61 -9.79 21.61
CA ASP A 53 28.67 -9.62 22.61
C ASP A 53 28.48 -10.65 23.76
N PRO A 54 29.56 -11.23 24.32
CA PRO A 54 29.46 -12.17 25.44
C PRO A 54 28.74 -11.61 26.68
N SER A 55 28.75 -10.29 26.88
CA SER A 55 28.03 -9.62 27.97
C SER A 55 26.53 -9.43 27.68
N GLU A 56 26.06 -9.69 26.46
CA GLU A 56 24.63 -9.70 26.16
C GLU A 56 24.00 -11.04 26.52
N ASN A 57 23.37 -11.11 27.70
CA ASN A 57 22.67 -12.31 28.17
C ASN A 57 21.70 -12.87 27.12
N MET A 58 21.70 -14.19 26.95
CA MET A 58 20.62 -14.90 26.27
C MET A 58 19.29 -14.48 26.91
N ARG A 59 18.26 -14.16 26.11
CA ARG A 59 16.93 -13.89 26.70
C ARG A 59 16.57 -15.14 27.49
N ASP A 60 16.45 -15.01 28.81
CA ASP A 60 15.97 -16.07 29.67
C ASP A 60 14.65 -16.60 29.13
N GLU A 61 14.45 -17.92 29.23
CA GLU A 61 13.24 -18.61 28.77
C GLU A 61 11.97 -18.06 29.46
N THR A 62 12.16 -17.46 30.64
CA THR A 62 11.18 -16.72 31.45
C THR A 62 10.79 -15.36 30.85
N GLN A 63 11.56 -14.80 29.92
CA GLN A 63 11.20 -13.57 29.23
C GLN A 63 10.16 -13.87 28.14
N LEU A 64 8.90 -13.50 28.42
CA LEU A 64 7.78 -13.62 27.50
C LEU A 64 8.16 -13.19 26.08
N LYS A 65 8.17 -14.15 25.15
CA LYS A 65 8.07 -13.85 23.71
C LYS A 65 6.83 -12.99 23.54
N ARG A 66 6.90 -11.96 22.69
CA ARG A 66 5.78 -11.04 22.40
C ARG A 66 4.53 -11.89 22.13
N ALA A 67 3.69 -12.04 23.15
CA ALA A 67 2.69 -13.07 23.14
C ALA A 67 1.51 -12.49 22.39
N ASN A 68 1.12 -13.12 21.27
CA ASN A 68 -0.19 -12.89 20.66
C ASN A 68 -1.33 -13.20 21.67
N PHE A 69 -1.02 -13.72 22.86
CA PHE A 69 -1.94 -13.86 24.00
C PHE A 69 -2.44 -12.54 24.58
N GLY A 70 -1.77 -11.42 24.35
CA GLY A 70 -2.21 -10.09 24.83
C GLY A 70 -3.24 -9.40 23.93
N ILE A 71 -3.60 -9.98 22.78
CA ILE A 71 -4.57 -9.37 21.87
C ILE A 71 -5.99 -9.85 22.21
N ASN A 72 -6.90 -8.90 22.37
CA ASN A 72 -8.33 -9.14 22.46
C ASN A 72 -8.96 -8.97 21.07
N CYS A 73 -9.90 -9.85 20.74
CA CYS A 73 -10.66 -9.71 19.52
C CYS A 73 -11.72 -8.61 19.71
N SER A 74 -11.73 -7.55 18.91
CA SER A 74 -12.74 -6.48 19.01
C SER A 74 -14.17 -6.91 18.61
N MET A 75 -14.35 -8.16 18.16
CA MET A 75 -15.64 -8.72 17.77
C MET A 75 -16.24 -9.60 18.86
N CYS A 76 -15.44 -10.51 19.43
CA CYS A 76 -15.90 -11.48 20.44
C CYS A 76 -15.30 -11.23 21.84
N HIS A 77 -14.38 -10.27 21.97
CA HIS A 77 -13.67 -9.89 23.20
C HIS A 77 -12.84 -10.98 23.86
N MET A 78 -12.69 -12.14 23.20
CA MET A 78 -11.84 -13.23 23.65
C MET A 78 -10.36 -12.94 23.33
N ILE A 79 -9.48 -13.41 24.22
CA ILE A 79 -8.03 -13.30 24.06
C ILE A 79 -7.49 -14.38 23.11
N GLY A 80 -6.33 -14.12 22.50
CA GLY A 80 -5.57 -15.10 21.70
C GLY A 80 -5.83 -15.05 20.19
N HIS A 81 -6.71 -14.18 19.70
CA HIS A 81 -6.92 -13.92 18.28
C HIS A 81 -7.41 -12.49 18.02
N ASN A 82 -7.28 -12.01 16.78
CA ASN A 82 -7.77 -10.68 16.38
C ASN A 82 -9.07 -10.79 15.57
N LYS A 83 -9.70 -9.64 15.26
CA LYS A 83 -10.93 -9.58 14.45
C LYS A 83 -10.81 -10.31 13.10
N ALA A 84 -9.63 -10.32 12.48
CA ALA A 84 -9.42 -10.93 11.17
C ALA A 84 -9.43 -12.46 11.22
N THR A 85 -8.98 -13.06 12.33
CA THR A 85 -8.97 -14.51 12.54
C THR A 85 -10.07 -14.97 13.51
N CYS A 86 -11.09 -14.14 13.70
CA CYS A 86 -12.22 -14.46 14.58
C CYS A 86 -13.08 -15.56 13.96
N LYS A 87 -13.41 -16.59 14.76
CA LYS A 87 -14.25 -17.72 14.35
C LYS A 87 -15.74 -17.38 14.32
N LEU A 88 -16.16 -16.29 14.97
CA LEU A 88 -17.54 -15.82 14.85
C LEU A 88 -17.77 -15.25 13.45
N PRO A 89 -18.91 -15.57 12.81
CA PRO A 89 -19.27 -14.95 11.55
C PRO A 89 -19.31 -13.43 11.73
N ALA A 90 -18.75 -12.70 10.78
CA ALA A 90 -18.84 -11.25 10.79
C ALA A 90 -20.34 -10.88 10.81
N PRO A 91 -20.78 -9.94 11.68
CA PRO A 91 -22.12 -9.40 11.56
C PRO A 91 -22.24 -8.83 10.16
N SER A 92 -23.31 -9.23 9.47
CA SER A 92 -23.68 -8.73 8.15
C SER A 92 -23.65 -7.21 8.18
N GLN A 93 -22.60 -6.62 7.61
CA GLN A 93 -22.50 -5.17 7.53
C GLN A 93 -23.46 -4.73 6.43
N THR A 94 -24.60 -4.14 6.83
CA THR A 94 -25.34 -3.24 5.95
C THR A 94 -24.37 -2.17 5.48
N THR A 95 -24.07 -2.17 4.19
CA THR A 95 -23.16 -1.22 3.55
C THR A 95 -23.69 0.19 3.70
N GLN A 96 -23.03 0.97 4.57
CA GLN A 96 -23.12 2.43 4.56
C GLN A 96 -21.76 2.97 4.08
N PRO A 97 -21.72 3.76 2.99
CA PRO A 97 -20.46 4.33 2.51
C PRO A 97 -19.95 5.36 3.52
N LYS A 98 -18.77 5.13 4.08
CA LYS A 98 -18.11 6.10 4.97
C LYS A 98 -17.35 7.12 4.11
N PRO A 99 -17.51 8.43 4.35
CA PRO A 99 -16.76 9.44 3.60
C PRO A 99 -15.27 9.36 3.91
N SER A 100 -14.50 9.63 2.86
CA SER A 100 -13.04 9.71 2.80
C SER A 100 -12.45 10.53 3.94
N ARG A 101 -11.57 9.91 4.75
CA ARG A 101 -10.73 10.62 5.71
C ARG A 101 -9.54 11.25 4.99
N TYR A 102 -9.73 12.45 4.47
CA TYR A 102 -8.63 13.38 4.23
C TYR A 102 -8.17 13.94 5.59
N GLY A 103 -6.87 14.00 5.81
CA GLY A 103 -6.26 14.39 7.09
C GLY A 103 -6.37 15.89 7.42
N ARG A 104 -5.70 16.26 8.54
CA ARG A 104 -5.50 17.61 9.13
C ARG A 104 -6.60 17.98 10.16
N SER A 105 -6.33 18.44 11.39
CA SER A 105 -5.33 19.38 11.92
C SER A 105 -5.01 19.02 13.38
N GLN A 106 -3.74 18.89 13.80
CA GLN A 106 -2.98 19.92 14.52
C GLN A 106 -3.77 20.76 15.54
N SER A 107 -3.34 20.57 16.79
CA SER A 107 -3.55 21.31 18.05
C SER A 107 -3.87 22.79 17.92
N GLY A 108 -4.87 23.22 18.69
CA GLY A 108 -5.33 24.61 18.77
C GLY A 108 -4.40 25.53 19.58
N PRO A 109 -4.52 26.85 19.37
CA PRO A 109 -4.05 27.85 20.30
C PRO A 109 -5.16 28.35 21.24
N SER A 110 -4.70 28.69 22.43
CA SER A 110 -5.40 29.17 23.63
C SER A 110 -6.32 30.38 23.37
N GLN A 111 -7.51 30.36 23.98
CA GLN A 111 -8.36 31.55 24.14
C GLN A 111 -8.06 32.19 25.51
N PRO A 112 -7.88 33.52 25.59
CA PRO A 112 -7.89 34.26 26.85
C PRO A 112 -9.32 34.52 27.36
N GLU A 113 -9.41 34.60 28.68
CA GLU A 113 -10.58 34.69 29.55
C GLU A 113 -11.28 36.08 29.46
N PRO A 114 -12.61 36.17 29.30
CA PRO A 114 -13.34 37.44 29.37
C PRO A 114 -13.93 37.69 30.77
N SER A 115 -13.41 38.75 31.39
CA SER A 115 -13.86 39.32 32.66
C SER A 115 -15.35 39.71 32.66
N GLN A 116 -16.04 39.36 33.75
CA GLN A 116 -17.42 39.74 34.04
C GLN A 116 -17.52 41.21 34.47
N PRO A 117 -18.55 41.95 34.03
CA PRO A 117 -19.07 43.08 34.77
C PRO A 117 -20.45 42.76 35.37
N GLY A 118 -20.56 42.88 36.69
CA GLY A 118 -21.85 42.87 37.39
C GLY A 118 -22.59 44.20 37.25
N PRO A 119 -23.88 44.22 37.60
CA PRO A 119 -24.40 45.39 38.32
C PRO A 119 -25.38 45.06 39.46
N SER A 120 -25.23 45.92 40.49
CA SER A 120 -26.10 46.45 41.56
C SER A 120 -27.38 45.73 41.99
#